data_AF-A0A0B1RYX4-F1
#
_entry.id   AF-A0A0B1RYX4-F1
#
_cell.length_a   1.000
_cell.length_b   1.000
_cell.length_c   1.000
_cell.angle_alpha   90.00
_cell.angle_beta   90.00
_cell.angle_gamma   90.00
#
_symmetry.space_group_name_H-M   'P 1'
#
loop_
_entity.id
_entity.type
_entity.pdbx_description
1 polymer ?
#
loop_
_entity_poly.entity_id
_entity_poly.type
_entity_poly.pdbx_seq_one_letter_code
_entity_poly.pdbx_strand_id
1 'polypeptide(L)'
;MTPRSMKQVTTGPRQPIAAVFKANAAITPQEQLQKKIDKIKLKLTEIAKLEERINSGDIIPLPNQVAKVNRKTEYENEIEKLTEEMEKL
;
A
#
# COMPACT_ATOMS: atom_id res chain seq x y z
N MET A 1 49.60 1.86 -28.78
CA MET A 1 48.75 0.94 -27.98
C MET A 1 49.20 1.06 -26.53
N THR A 2 48.51 1.83 -25.71
CA THR A 2 48.85 2.04 -24.29
C THR A 2 47.94 1.18 -23.40
N PRO A 3 48.47 0.47 -22.38
CA PRO A 3 47.64 -0.37 -21.52
C PRO A 3 46.84 0.51 -20.54
N ARG A 4 45.55 0.19 -20.41
CA ARG A 4 44.62 0.82 -19.48
C ARG A 4 44.95 0.37 -18.06
N SER A 5 45.40 1.30 -17.22
CA SER A 5 45.65 1.04 -15.79
C SER A 5 44.34 0.67 -15.07
N MET A 6 44.27 -0.56 -14.53
CA MET A 6 43.21 -0.98 -13.62
C MET A 6 43.48 -0.38 -12.23
N LYS A 7 42.61 0.52 -11.77
CA LYS A 7 42.63 1.01 -10.38
C LYS A 7 42.35 -0.17 -9.43
N GLN A 8 43.32 -0.53 -8.61
CA GLN A 8 43.14 -1.46 -7.50
C GLN A 8 42.11 -0.91 -6.49
N VAL A 9 41.13 -1.74 -6.16
CA VAL A 9 40.13 -1.45 -5.12
C VAL A 9 40.82 -1.58 -3.77
N THR A 10 40.91 -0.45 -3.07
CA THR A 10 41.61 -0.29 -1.79
C THR A 10 41.13 -1.27 -0.72
N THR A 11 42.08 -1.99 -0.13
CA THR A 11 41.95 -2.85 1.05
C THR A 11 41.77 -1.99 2.30
N GLY A 12 40.52 -1.68 2.66
CA GLY A 12 40.15 -1.10 3.97
C GLY A 12 38.96 -1.86 4.56
N PRO A 13 38.72 -1.80 5.88
CA PRO A 13 37.53 -2.40 6.49
C PRO A 13 36.30 -1.77 5.86
N ARG A 14 35.59 -2.55 5.01
CA ARG A 14 34.31 -2.12 4.47
C ARG A 14 33.35 -2.01 5.65
N GLN A 15 32.94 -0.80 5.98
CA GLN A 15 31.79 -0.59 6.87
C GLN A 15 30.63 -1.44 6.33
N PRO A 16 29.91 -2.18 7.18
CA PRO A 16 28.80 -2.98 6.72
C PRO A 16 27.80 -2.05 6.04
N ILE A 17 27.50 -2.32 4.76
CA ILE A 17 26.47 -1.61 4.02
C ILE A 17 25.16 -1.93 4.74
N ALA A 18 24.72 -1.00 5.58
CA ALA A 18 23.45 -1.11 6.28
C ALA A 18 22.33 -1.26 5.25
N ALA A 19 21.53 -2.30 5.44
CA ALA A 19 20.27 -2.61 4.75
C ALA A 19 20.35 -2.62 3.21
N VAL A 20 20.78 -3.76 2.66
CA VAL A 20 20.36 -4.18 1.32
C VAL A 20 18.82 -4.28 1.35
N PHE A 21 18.12 -3.36 0.68
CA PHE A 21 16.73 -3.56 0.26
C PHE A 21 16.72 -4.77 -0.68
N LYS A 22 16.61 -5.98 -0.12
CA LYS A 22 16.40 -7.18 -0.91
C LYS A 22 14.96 -7.12 -1.41
N ALA A 23 14.79 -6.85 -2.70
CA ALA A 23 13.48 -6.83 -3.35
C ALA A 23 12.65 -8.12 -3.16
N ASN A 24 13.31 -9.22 -2.76
CA ASN A 24 12.70 -10.53 -2.48
C ASN A 24 12.68 -10.89 -0.97
N ALA A 25 12.77 -9.89 -0.07
CA ALA A 25 12.58 -10.14 1.35
C ALA A 25 11.14 -10.60 1.63
N ALA A 26 10.98 -11.54 2.58
CA ALA A 26 9.66 -11.94 3.04
C ALA A 26 8.93 -10.73 3.63
N ILE A 27 7.66 -10.57 3.28
CA ILE A 27 6.84 -9.47 3.75
C ILE A 27 6.61 -9.58 5.27
N THR A 28 6.84 -8.49 6.01
CA THR A 28 6.63 -8.48 7.46
C THR A 28 5.13 -8.53 7.78
N PRO A 29 4.73 -8.99 8.99
CA PRO A 29 3.32 -8.95 9.40
C PRO A 29 2.71 -7.54 9.32
N GLN A 30 3.48 -6.51 9.69
CA GLN A 30 3.08 -5.11 9.59
C GLN A 30 2.83 -4.69 8.12
N GLU A 31 3.72 -5.07 7.20
CA GLU A 31 3.54 -4.80 5.76
C GLU A 31 2.34 -5.56 5.18
N GLN A 32 2.02 -6.77 5.68
CA GLN A 32 0.82 -7.50 5.27
C GLN A 32 -0.46 -6.78 5.69
N LEU A 33 -0.52 -6.28 6.92
CA LEU A 33 -1.65 -5.49 7.42
C LEU A 33 -1.77 -4.17 6.65
N GLN A 34 -0.66 -3.46 6.43
CA GLN A 34 -0.67 -2.22 5.66
C GLN A 34 -1.22 -2.44 4.25
N LYS A 35 -0.80 -3.51 3.56
CA LYS A 35 -1.35 -3.86 2.24
C LYS A 35 -2.85 -4.16 2.27
N LYS A 36 -3.39 -4.72 3.36
CA LYS A 36 -4.84 -4.93 3.51
C LYS A 36 -5.55 -3.59 3.67
N ILE A 37 -5.04 -2.71 4.55
CA ILE A 37 -5.57 -1.36 4.77
C ILE A 37 -5.58 -0.57 3.45
N ASP A 38 -4.50 -0.60 2.69
CA ASP A 38 -4.38 0.13 1.42
C ASP A 38 -5.41 -0.35 0.38
N LYS A 39 -5.67 -1.67 0.31
CA LYS A 39 -6.71 -2.22 -0.56
C LYS A 39 -8.11 -1.75 -0.16
N ILE A 40 -8.38 -1.63 1.14
CA ILE A 40 -9.68 -1.16 1.63
C ILE A 40 -9.84 0.34 1.37
N LYS A 41 -8.78 1.14 1.57
CA LYS A 41 -8.76 2.57 1.21
C LYS A 41 -9.00 2.80 -0.29
N LEU A 42 -8.48 1.94 -1.15
CA LEU A 42 -8.76 2.00 -2.58
C LEU A 42 -10.25 1.80 -2.87
N LYS A 43 -10.89 0.82 -2.23
CA LYS A 43 -12.35 0.60 -2.35
C LYS A 43 -13.15 1.81 -1.85
N LEU A 44 -12.76 2.42 -0.73
CA LEU A 44 -13.40 3.64 -0.23
C LEU A 44 -13.27 4.80 -1.21
N THR A 45 -12.12 4.94 -1.87
CA THR A 45 -11.91 5.97 -2.91
C THR A 45 -12.83 5.74 -4.12
N GLU A 46 -13.01 4.50 -4.55
CA GLU A 46 -13.98 4.17 -5.61
C GLU A 46 -15.42 4.46 -5.20
N ILE A 47 -15.78 4.15 -3.95
CA ILE A 47 -17.10 4.45 -3.40
C ILE A 47 -17.32 5.96 -3.37
N ALA A 48 -16.34 6.76 -2.92
CA ALA A 48 -16.45 8.22 -2.90
C ALA A 48 -16.70 8.81 -4.29
N LYS A 49 -15.98 8.32 -5.32
CA LYS A 49 -16.23 8.72 -6.71
C LYS A 49 -17.63 8.32 -7.20
N LEU A 50 -18.12 7.16 -6.76
CA LEU A 50 -19.48 6.72 -7.09
C LEU A 50 -20.53 7.59 -6.39
N GLU A 51 -20.35 7.90 -5.10
CA GLU A 51 -21.18 8.83 -4.33
C GLU A 51 -21.24 10.20 -5.00
N GLU A 52 -20.10 10.76 -5.41
CA GLU A 52 -20.03 12.05 -6.09
C GLU A 52 -20.85 12.07 -7.39
N ARG A 53 -20.74 11.02 -8.21
CA ARG A 53 -21.50 10.89 -9.47
C ARG A 53 -23.01 10.70 -9.25
N ILE A 54 -23.39 10.05 -8.15
CA ILE A 54 -24.81 9.92 -7.76
C ILE A 54 -25.34 11.27 -7.29
N ASN A 55 -24.58 11.97 -6.44
CA ASN A 55 -25.00 13.24 -5.84
C ASN A 55 -25.04 14.41 -6.84
N SER A 56 -24.14 14.41 -7.82
CA SER A 56 -24.15 15.37 -8.94
C SER A 56 -25.29 15.14 -9.93
N GLY A 57 -25.93 13.97 -9.88
CA GLY A 57 -26.94 13.56 -10.85
C GLY A 57 -26.36 13.07 -12.18
N ASP A 58 -25.04 12.88 -12.28
CA ASP A 58 -24.36 12.33 -13.46
C ASP A 58 -24.84 10.91 -13.80
N ILE A 59 -25.29 10.15 -12.79
CA ILE A 59 -25.85 8.81 -12.97
C ILE A 59 -27.12 8.61 -12.12
N ILE A 60 -28.07 7.84 -12.67
CA ILE A 60 -29.15 7.25 -11.89
C ILE A 60 -28.62 5.94 -11.30
N PRO A 61 -28.51 5.81 -9.97
CA PRO A 61 -27.88 4.64 -9.36
C PRO A 61 -28.71 3.38 -9.52
N LEU A 62 -28.04 2.29 -9.87
CA LEU A 62 -28.61 0.95 -9.85
C LEU A 62 -28.64 0.39 -8.40
N PRO A 63 -29.53 -0.57 -8.08
CA PRO A 63 -29.63 -1.14 -6.73
C PRO A 63 -28.31 -1.71 -6.19
N ASN A 64 -27.49 -2.31 -7.06
CA ASN A 64 -26.17 -2.83 -6.69
C ASN A 64 -25.16 -1.72 -6.35
N GLN A 65 -25.25 -0.55 -6.98
CA GLN A 65 -24.41 0.61 -6.71
C GLN A 65 -24.77 1.25 -5.37
N VAL A 66 -26.07 1.36 -5.08
CA VAL A 66 -26.57 1.78 -3.76
C VAL A 66 -26.06 0.83 -2.67
N ALA A 67 -26.17 -0.48 -2.91
CA ALA A 67 -25.64 -1.48 -1.98
C ALA A 67 -24.11 -1.37 -1.81
N LYS A 68 -23.36 -1.03 -2.87
CA LYS A 68 -21.89 -0.81 -2.78
C LYS A 68 -21.57 0.41 -1.92
N VAL A 69 -22.31 1.50 -2.05
CA VAL A 69 -22.15 2.71 -1.23
C VAL A 69 -22.47 2.41 0.24
N ASN A 70 -23.53 1.66 0.51
CA ASN A 70 -23.93 1.33 1.89
C ASN A 70 -22.88 0.48 2.65
N ARG A 71 -22.00 -0.24 1.95
CA ARG A 71 -20.89 -1.00 2.56
C ARG A 71 -19.71 -0.14 3.00
N LYS A 72 -19.76 1.19 2.78
CA LYS A 72 -18.71 2.12 3.20
C LYS A 72 -18.37 1.98 4.69
N THR A 73 -19.38 1.90 5.55
CA THR A 73 -19.22 1.75 7.00
C THR A 73 -18.54 0.43 7.38
N GLU A 74 -18.81 -0.65 6.66
CA GLU A 74 -18.13 -1.94 6.86
C GLU A 74 -16.63 -1.82 6.59
N TYR A 75 -16.25 -1.11 5.51
CA TYR A 75 -14.84 -0.88 5.17
C TYR A 75 -14.13 0.07 6.14
N GLU A 76 -14.82 1.09 6.65
CA GLU A 76 -14.28 1.98 7.69
C GLU A 76 -13.99 1.20 8.98
N ASN A 77 -14.93 0.36 9.43
CA ASN A 77 -14.75 -0.51 10.60
C ASN A 77 -13.63 -1.54 10.40
N GLU A 78 -13.45 -2.05 9.17
CA GLU A 78 -12.37 -3.00 8.85
C GLU A 78 -10.99 -2.32 8.95
N ILE A 79 -10.86 -1.06 8.49
CA ILE A 79 -9.63 -0.28 8.63
C ILE A 79 -9.31 -0.05 10.10
N GLU A 80 -10.30 0.32 10.91
CA GLU A 80 -10.11 0.55 12.35
C GLU A 80 -9.55 -0.70 13.03
N LYS A 81 -10.17 -1.87 12.81
CA LYS A 81 -9.70 -3.15 13.35
C LYS A 81 -8.28 -3.51 12.92
N LEU A 82 -7.97 -3.34 11.63
CA LEU A 82 -6.62 -3.63 11.11
C LEU A 82 -5.57 -2.65 11.66
N THR A 83 -5.97 -1.41 11.93
CA THR A 83 -5.09 -0.39 12.52
C THR A 83 -4.80 -0.73 13.98
N GLU A 84 -5.81 -1.12 14.77
CA GLU A 84 -5.61 -1.61 16.13
C GLU A 84 -4.72 -2.86 16.19
N GLU A 85 -4.90 -3.79 15.24
CA GLU A 85 -4.05 -5.00 15.15
C GLU A 85 -2.59 -4.62 14.85
N MET A 86 -2.38 -3.59 14.03
CA MET A 86 -1.05 -3.07 13.71
C MET A 86 -0.39 -2.35 14.90
N GLU A 87 -1.17 -1.67 15.76
CA GLU A 87 -0.66 -1.05 16.99
C GLU A 87 -0.28 -2.07 18.07
N LYS A 88 -0.88 -3.27 18.04
CA LYS A 88 -0.60 -4.37 18.99
C LYS A 88 0.61 -5.24 18.59
N LEU A 89 1.21 -4.98 17.42
CA LEU A 89 2.34 -5.73 16.83
C LEU A 89 3.70 -5.12 17.20
#